data_AF-A0A1Y0EDN8-F1
#
_entry.id   AF-A0A1Y0EDN8-F1
#
_cell.length_a   1.000
_cell.length_b   1.000
_cell.length_c   1.000
_cell.angle_alpha   90.00
_cell.angle_beta   90.00
_cell.angle_gamma   90.00
#
_symmetry.space_group_name_H-M   'P 1'
#
loop_
_entity.id
_entity.type
_entity.pdbx_description
1 polymer ?
#
loop_
_entity_poly.entity_id
_entity_poly.type
_entity_poly.pdbx_seq_one_letter_code
_entity_poly.pdbx_strand_id
1 'polypeptide(L)'
;MVDIATMLTPAIADLFKKFAEKGLDSHEAAKELDTLRMVMRERVRRDMRYNAELMSDARLDPPVKILNFEMEALDFVCEQGIPLAMLFDRSLSEAQQLSFAGADKSHIKWFRELDTEAKLVERTLHRAKIAQLKAKYDLPVGDITYLRKLARAVEIVLS
;
A
#
# COMPACT_ATOMS: atom_id res chain seq x y z
N MET A 1 -19.30 -14.55 -11.69
CA MET A 1 -18.26 -14.83 -10.68
C MET A 1 -18.26 -13.63 -9.75
N VAL A 2 -18.80 -13.76 -8.53
CA VAL A 2 -18.72 -12.66 -7.56
C VAL A 2 -17.27 -12.61 -7.10
N ASP A 3 -16.61 -11.49 -7.36
CA ASP A 3 -15.21 -11.31 -7.03
C ASP A 3 -15.06 -11.35 -5.50
N ILE A 4 -14.13 -12.18 -5.01
CA ILE A 4 -13.84 -12.33 -3.59
C ILE A 4 -13.41 -10.97 -3.00
N ALA A 5 -12.84 -10.08 -3.83
CA ALA A 5 -12.64 -8.67 -3.52
C ALA A 5 -13.92 -7.99 -3.03
N THR A 6 -15.01 -8.10 -3.81
CA THR A 6 -16.30 -7.45 -3.53
C THR A 6 -17.01 -8.04 -2.30
N MET A 7 -16.71 -9.28 -1.94
CA MET A 7 -17.25 -9.93 -0.72
C MET A 7 -16.45 -9.60 0.55
N LEU A 8 -15.16 -9.23 0.42
CA LEU A 8 -14.30 -8.90 1.56
C LEU A 8 -14.48 -7.44 2.01
N THR A 9 -14.77 -6.51 1.09
CA THR A 9 -14.94 -5.08 1.42
C THR A 9 -16.03 -4.83 2.48
N PRO A 10 -17.22 -5.47 2.44
CA PRO A 10 -18.24 -5.30 3.48
C PRO A 10 -17.80 -5.89 4.83
N ALA A 11 -17.18 -7.07 4.84
CA ALA A 11 -16.73 -7.72 6.08
C ALA A 11 -15.58 -6.95 6.75
N ILE A 12 -14.67 -6.39 5.96
CA ILE A 12 -13.60 -5.50 6.43
C ILE A 12 -14.21 -4.19 6.94
N ALA A 13 -15.13 -3.57 6.20
CA ALA A 13 -15.82 -2.35 6.63
C ALA A 13 -16.60 -2.55 7.94
N ASP A 14 -17.25 -3.71 8.13
CA ASP A 14 -17.91 -4.08 9.38
C ASP A 14 -16.92 -4.23 10.54
N LEU A 15 -15.71 -4.76 10.29
CA LEU A 15 -14.65 -4.81 11.30
C LEU A 15 -14.14 -3.41 11.66
N PHE A 16 -13.95 -2.53 10.67
CA PHE A 16 -13.59 -1.12 10.90
C PHE A 16 -14.65 -0.40 11.73
N LYS A 17 -15.94 -0.60 11.40
CA LYS A 17 -17.06 0.00 12.13
C LYS A 17 -17.13 -0.50 13.58
N LYS A 18 -17.04 -1.81 13.79
CA LYS A 18 -17.02 -2.40 15.15
C LYS A 18 -15.85 -1.87 15.97
N PHE A 19 -14.68 -1.74 15.35
CA PHE A 19 -13.49 -1.20 16.01
C PHE A 19 -13.66 0.28 16.37
N ALA A 20 -14.19 1.09 15.46
CA ALA A 20 -14.46 2.51 15.69
C ALA A 20 -15.51 2.74 16.82
N GLU A 21 -16.49 1.85 16.95
CA GLU A 21 -17.57 1.95 17.95
C GLU A 21 -17.14 1.46 19.35
N LYS A 22 -16.30 0.44 19.46
CA LYS A 22 -16.01 -0.24 20.75
C LYS A 22 -14.84 0.35 21.55
N GLY A 23 -13.90 1.05 20.91
CA GLY A 23 -12.68 1.52 21.58
C GLY A 23 -11.72 0.39 22.02
N LEU A 24 -10.49 0.76 22.39
CA LEU A 24 -9.35 -0.15 22.59
C LEU A 24 -9.35 -0.96 23.91
N ASP A 25 -10.37 -0.82 24.77
CA ASP A 25 -10.25 -1.23 26.18
C ASP A 25 -10.70 -2.68 26.49
N SER A 26 -10.96 -3.52 25.48
CA SER A 26 -11.35 -4.92 25.69
C SER A 26 -10.45 -5.92 24.97
N HIS A 27 -10.28 -7.11 25.56
CA HIS A 27 -9.54 -8.21 24.92
C HIS A 27 -10.16 -8.62 23.57
N GLU A 28 -11.48 -8.47 23.41
CA GLU A 28 -12.15 -8.70 22.12
C GLU A 28 -11.73 -7.68 21.06
N ALA A 29 -11.58 -6.39 21.43
CA ALA A 29 -11.11 -5.35 20.52
C ALA A 29 -9.68 -5.62 20.01
N ALA A 30 -8.82 -6.21 20.85
CA ALA A 30 -7.46 -6.60 20.43
C ALA A 30 -7.48 -7.72 19.37
N LYS A 31 -8.33 -8.75 19.55
CA LYS A 31 -8.47 -9.83 18.56
C LYS A 31 -9.10 -9.35 17.25
N GLU A 32 -10.08 -8.45 17.34
CA GLU A 32 -10.71 -7.81 16.17
C GLU A 32 -9.67 -6.96 15.41
N LEU A 33 -8.82 -6.22 16.12
CA LEU A 33 -7.72 -5.44 15.54
C LEU A 33 -6.67 -6.32 14.86
N ASP A 34 -6.27 -7.43 15.48
CA ASP A 34 -5.30 -8.36 14.88
C ASP A 34 -5.86 -9.02 13.61
N THR A 35 -7.16 -9.37 13.64
CA THR A 35 -7.86 -9.87 12.45
C THR A 35 -7.88 -8.81 11.35
N LEU A 36 -8.18 -7.56 11.71
CA LEU A 36 -8.21 -6.44 10.79
C LEU A 36 -6.83 -6.20 10.16
N ARG A 37 -5.78 -6.17 10.98
CA ARG A 37 -4.38 -6.06 10.54
C ARG A 37 -4.06 -7.16 9.54
N MET A 38 -4.32 -8.41 9.87
CA MET A 38 -4.01 -9.55 9.00
C MET A 38 -4.72 -9.43 7.64
N VAL A 39 -6.03 -9.18 7.64
CA VAL A 39 -6.82 -9.11 6.41
C VAL A 39 -6.40 -7.90 5.55
N MET A 40 -6.18 -6.74 6.17
CA MET A 40 -5.76 -5.54 5.44
C MET A 40 -4.37 -5.69 4.83
N ARG A 41 -3.42 -6.23 5.59
CA ARG A 41 -2.06 -6.48 5.10
C ARG A 41 -2.09 -7.43 3.91
N GLU A 42 -2.84 -8.52 3.99
CA GLU A 42 -2.97 -9.47 2.89
C GLU A 42 -3.60 -8.84 1.64
N ARG A 43 -4.63 -8.00 1.81
CA ARG A 43 -5.27 -7.32 0.68
C ARG A 43 -4.31 -6.35 0.01
N VAL A 44 -3.68 -5.46 0.77
CA VAL A 44 -2.68 -4.51 0.22
C VAL A 44 -1.52 -5.27 -0.44
N ARG A 45 -1.05 -6.36 0.16
CA ARG A 45 0.03 -7.19 -0.40
C ARG A 45 -0.33 -7.75 -1.78
N ARG A 46 -1.58 -8.19 -1.99
CA ARG A 46 -2.04 -8.72 -3.29
C ARG A 46 -2.03 -7.65 -4.37
N ASP A 47 -2.60 -6.48 -4.08
CA ASP A 47 -2.61 -5.34 -5.02
C ASP A 47 -1.16 -4.93 -5.35
N MET A 48 -0.28 -4.86 -4.35
CA MET A 48 1.12 -4.48 -4.56
C MET A 48 1.91 -5.51 -5.36
N ARG A 49 1.64 -6.80 -5.19
CA ARG A 49 2.23 -7.86 -6.02
C ARG A 49 1.78 -7.73 -7.47
N TYR A 50 0.48 -7.56 -7.71
CA TYR A 50 -0.06 -7.31 -9.05
C TYR A 50 0.61 -6.08 -9.69
N ASN A 51 0.67 -4.98 -8.95
CA ASN A 51 1.29 -3.74 -9.40
C ASN A 51 2.78 -3.90 -9.71
N ALA A 52 3.53 -4.66 -8.92
CA ALA A 52 4.94 -4.92 -9.17
C ALA A 52 5.14 -5.71 -10.48
N GLU A 53 4.27 -6.69 -10.76
CA GLU A 53 4.24 -7.44 -12.02
C GLU A 53 3.86 -6.53 -13.21
N LEU A 54 2.77 -5.77 -13.08
CA LEU A 54 2.31 -4.80 -14.09
C LEU A 54 3.41 -3.80 -14.47
N MET A 55 4.11 -3.25 -13.47
CA MET A 55 5.20 -2.29 -13.67
C MET A 55 6.44 -2.91 -14.30
N SER A 56 6.57 -4.23 -14.27
CA SER A 56 7.70 -4.97 -14.86
C SER A 56 7.43 -5.43 -16.29
N ASP A 57 6.19 -5.40 -16.77
CA ASP A 57 5.85 -5.81 -18.14
C ASP A 57 6.40 -4.83 -19.18
N ALA A 58 7.41 -5.24 -19.96
CA ALA A 58 8.03 -4.37 -20.96
C ALA A 58 7.14 -4.04 -22.17
N ARG A 59 6.01 -4.76 -22.35
CA ARG A 59 5.11 -4.61 -23.50
C ARG A 59 4.08 -3.49 -23.31
N LEU A 60 3.90 -3.04 -22.07
CA LEU A 60 2.92 -2.01 -21.73
C LEU A 60 3.58 -0.64 -21.65
N ASP A 61 2.92 0.35 -22.23
CA ASP A 61 3.38 1.73 -22.17
C ASP A 61 3.31 2.29 -20.74
N PRO A 62 4.22 3.20 -20.38
CA PRO A 62 4.25 3.83 -19.07
C PRO A 62 2.90 4.40 -18.57
N PRO A 63 2.14 5.17 -19.37
CA PRO A 63 0.85 5.69 -18.92
C PRO A 63 -0.18 4.58 -18.68
N VAL A 64 -0.17 3.52 -19.50
CA VAL A 64 -1.08 2.37 -19.37
C VAL A 64 -0.85 1.67 -18.04
N LYS A 65 0.42 1.40 -17.67
CA LYS A 65 0.77 0.80 -16.38
C LYS A 65 0.29 1.64 -15.20
N ILE A 66 0.43 2.95 -15.31
CA ILE A 66 0.12 3.88 -14.23
C ILE A 66 -1.40 4.00 -14.06
N LEU A 67 -2.15 4.13 -15.14
CA LEU A 67 -3.62 4.20 -15.11
C LEU A 67 -4.27 2.90 -14.60
N ASN A 68 -3.60 1.76 -14.76
CA ASN A 68 -4.07 0.45 -14.27
C ASN A 68 -3.40 0.03 -12.96
N PHE A 69 -2.67 0.92 -12.28
CA PHE A 69 -2.09 0.63 -10.98
C PHE A 69 -3.21 0.51 -9.93
N GLU A 70 -3.36 -0.65 -9.32
CA GLU A 70 -4.40 -0.91 -8.33
C GLU A 70 -4.09 -0.18 -7.02
N MET A 71 -5.07 0.58 -6.51
CA MET A 71 -4.95 1.30 -5.24
C MET A 71 -6.14 1.07 -4.32
N GLU A 72 -7.12 0.24 -4.70
CA GLU A 72 -8.38 0.11 -3.98
C GLU A 72 -8.17 -0.19 -2.49
N ALA A 73 -7.27 -1.13 -2.16
CA ALA A 73 -6.98 -1.46 -0.76
C ALA A 73 -6.30 -0.30 -0.01
N LEU A 74 -5.39 0.42 -0.68
CA LEU A 74 -4.69 1.56 -0.09
C LEU A 74 -5.64 2.75 0.12
N ASP A 75 -6.47 3.05 -0.88
CA ASP A 75 -7.51 4.07 -0.83
C ASP A 75 -8.48 3.77 0.31
N PHE A 76 -9.01 2.53 0.35
CA PHE A 76 -9.93 2.11 1.38
C PHE A 76 -9.34 2.35 2.77
N VAL A 77 -8.10 1.91 3.04
CA VAL A 77 -7.49 2.06 4.37
C VAL A 77 -7.28 3.53 4.73
N CYS A 78 -6.79 4.34 3.79
CA CYS A 78 -6.53 5.75 4.05
C CYS A 78 -7.81 6.59 4.20
N GLU A 79 -8.95 6.10 3.70
CA GLU A 79 -10.26 6.70 3.91
C GLU A 79 -10.88 6.33 5.26
N GLN A 80 -10.37 5.29 5.94
CA GLN A 80 -10.85 4.94 7.27
C GLN A 80 -10.31 5.90 8.32
N GLY A 81 -11.13 6.21 9.34
CA GLY A 81 -10.73 7.06 10.48
C GLY A 81 -9.70 6.43 11.44
N ILE A 82 -9.05 5.33 11.05
CA ILE A 82 -8.05 4.63 11.87
C ILE A 82 -6.64 5.06 11.43
N PRO A 83 -5.75 5.45 12.36
CA PRO A 83 -4.37 5.72 12.03
C PRO A 83 -3.68 4.54 11.35
N LEU A 84 -2.98 4.78 10.23
CA LEU A 84 -2.22 3.74 9.50
C LEU A 84 -1.26 2.97 10.40
N ALA A 85 -0.63 3.65 11.36
CA ALA A 85 0.28 3.04 12.32
C ALA A 85 -0.38 1.97 13.20
N MET A 86 -1.71 1.95 13.33
CA MET A 86 -2.41 0.88 14.03
C MET A 86 -2.54 -0.38 13.19
N LEU A 87 -2.55 -0.26 11.85
CA LEU A 87 -2.67 -1.38 10.91
C LEU A 87 -1.30 -1.88 10.41
N PHE A 88 -0.32 -0.98 10.40
CA PHE A 88 1.01 -1.14 9.82
C PHE A 88 2.07 -0.62 10.81
N ASP A 89 2.33 -1.42 11.85
CA ASP A 89 3.04 -1.01 13.07
C ASP A 89 4.52 -1.41 13.11
N ARG A 90 5.01 -2.13 12.10
CA ARG A 90 6.41 -2.57 12.08
C ARG A 90 7.37 -1.47 11.62
N SER A 91 8.49 -1.37 12.32
CA SER A 91 9.63 -0.54 11.92
C SER A 91 10.46 -1.21 10.82
N LEU A 92 11.02 -0.39 9.92
CA LEU A 92 11.89 -0.83 8.84
C LEU A 92 13.35 -0.56 9.20
N SER A 93 14.20 -1.58 9.05
CA SER A 93 15.63 -1.40 9.27
C SER A 93 16.27 -0.64 8.12
N GLU A 94 17.40 0.03 8.40
CA GLU A 94 18.17 0.71 7.35
C GLU A 94 18.59 -0.27 6.25
N ALA A 95 18.93 -1.51 6.60
CA ALA A 95 19.28 -2.55 5.63
C ALA A 95 18.12 -2.86 4.68
N GLN A 96 16.87 -2.91 5.18
CA GLN A 96 15.69 -3.09 4.34
C GLN A 96 15.48 -1.88 3.41
N GLN A 97 15.54 -0.67 3.96
CA GLN A 97 15.38 0.58 3.20
C GLN A 97 16.40 0.69 2.04
N LEU A 98 17.66 0.37 2.32
CA LEU A 98 18.73 0.38 1.31
C LEU A 98 18.52 -0.71 0.26
N SER A 99 18.11 -1.91 0.67
CA SER A 99 17.79 -3.00 -0.25
C SER A 99 16.69 -2.61 -1.23
N PHE A 100 15.60 -1.99 -0.74
CA PHE A 100 14.49 -1.53 -1.59
C PHE A 100 14.89 -0.41 -2.54
N ALA A 101 15.73 0.52 -2.09
CA ALA A 101 16.21 1.62 -2.91
C ALA A 101 17.07 1.16 -4.10
N GLY A 102 17.86 0.10 -3.92
CA GLY A 102 18.87 -0.34 -4.88
C GLY A 102 19.99 0.69 -5.05
N ALA A 103 20.60 0.76 -6.23
CA ALA A 103 21.78 1.60 -6.48
C ALA A 103 21.48 3.09 -6.73
N ASP A 104 20.21 3.49 -6.85
CA ASP A 104 19.85 4.86 -7.18
C ASP A 104 19.98 5.79 -5.96
N LYS A 105 20.82 6.82 -6.04
CA LYS A 105 21.11 7.74 -4.93
C LYS A 105 19.89 8.54 -4.48
N SER A 106 19.03 8.95 -5.41
CA SER A 106 17.80 9.67 -5.10
C SER A 106 16.83 8.75 -4.35
N HIS A 107 16.72 7.50 -4.81
CA HIS A 107 15.87 6.50 -4.16
C HIS A 107 16.38 6.16 -2.76
N ILE A 108 17.70 6.01 -2.58
CA ILE A 108 18.30 5.78 -1.26
C ILE A 108 17.90 6.89 -0.29
N LYS A 109 18.01 8.15 -0.73
CA LYS A 109 17.59 9.29 0.08
C LYS A 109 16.11 9.20 0.46
N TRP A 110 15.23 8.93 -0.52
CA TRP A 110 13.79 8.88 -0.27
C TRP A 110 13.36 7.68 0.58
N PHE A 111 14.00 6.52 0.44
CA PHE A 111 13.66 5.32 1.22
C PHE A 111 14.13 5.41 2.68
N ARG A 112 15.22 6.14 2.96
CA ARG A 112 15.68 6.38 4.34
C ARG A 112 14.64 7.12 5.20
N GLU A 113 13.79 7.94 4.56
CA GLU A 113 12.71 8.66 5.24
C GLU A 113 11.50 7.74 5.59
N LEU A 114 11.49 6.50 5.10
CA LEU A 114 10.42 5.52 5.26
C LEU A 114 10.83 4.48 6.33
N ASP A 115 10.84 4.90 7.60
CA ASP A 115 11.26 4.10 8.76
C ASP A 115 10.18 3.18 9.33
N THR A 116 8.95 3.26 8.82
CA THR A 116 7.83 2.39 9.23
C THR A 116 7.04 1.91 8.02
N GLU A 117 6.32 0.81 8.21
CA GLU A 117 5.34 0.32 7.24
C GLU A 117 4.29 1.37 6.88
N ALA A 118 3.72 2.05 7.89
CA ALA A 118 2.73 3.09 7.67
C ALA A 118 3.24 4.18 6.71
N LYS A 119 4.47 4.68 6.93
CA LYS A 119 5.07 5.67 6.02
C LYS A 119 5.31 5.12 4.63
N LEU A 120 5.74 3.86 4.51
CA LEU A 120 5.96 3.21 3.22
C LEU A 120 4.64 3.05 2.43
N VAL A 121 3.59 2.61 3.10
CA VAL A 121 2.22 2.48 2.56
C VAL A 121 1.69 3.83 2.10
N GLU A 122 1.74 4.84 2.97
CA GLU A 122 1.29 6.20 2.69
C GLU A 122 2.07 6.82 1.51
N ARG A 123 3.40 6.65 1.50
CA ARG A 123 4.25 7.14 0.42
C ARG A 123 3.89 6.49 -0.92
N THR A 124 3.60 5.19 -0.91
CA THR A 124 3.20 4.44 -2.10
C THR A 124 1.90 5.00 -2.66
N LEU A 125 0.88 5.19 -1.80
CA LEU A 125 -0.39 5.79 -2.20
C LEU A 125 -0.20 7.19 -2.81
N HIS A 126 0.54 8.07 -2.14
CA HIS A 126 0.79 9.42 -2.62
C HIS A 126 1.45 9.45 -4.01
N ARG A 127 2.46 8.61 -4.21
CA ARG A 127 3.17 8.55 -5.50
C ARG A 127 2.30 7.97 -6.61
N ALA A 128 1.51 6.94 -6.31
CA ALA A 128 0.59 6.35 -7.25
C ALA A 128 -0.51 7.34 -7.67
N LYS A 129 -1.17 8.02 -6.71
CA LYS A 129 -2.19 9.06 -7.00
C LYS A 129 -1.66 10.19 -7.88
N ILE A 130 -0.48 10.71 -7.56
CA ILE A 130 0.15 11.78 -8.37
C ILE A 130 0.46 11.27 -9.79
N ALA A 131 0.98 10.05 -9.91
CA ALA A 131 1.32 9.48 -11.21
C ALA A 131 0.06 9.23 -12.06
N GLN A 132 -1.00 8.68 -11.48
CA GLN A 132 -2.29 8.48 -12.13
C GLN A 132 -2.92 9.78 -12.59
N LEU A 133 -2.91 10.81 -11.73
CA LEU A 133 -3.40 12.14 -12.09
C LEU A 133 -2.64 12.68 -13.30
N LYS A 134 -1.31 12.57 -13.31
CA LYS A 134 -0.49 13.01 -14.43
C LYS A 134 -0.80 12.22 -15.70
N ALA A 135 -0.89 10.89 -15.61
CA ALA A 135 -1.22 10.03 -16.75
C ALA A 135 -2.59 10.37 -17.36
N LYS A 136 -3.59 10.65 -16.51
CA LYS A 136 -4.94 11.02 -16.93
C LYS A 136 -5.00 12.32 -17.74
N TYR A 137 -4.07 13.24 -17.51
CA TYR A 137 -3.98 14.53 -18.20
C TYR A 137 -2.82 14.57 -19.21
N ASP A 138 -2.33 13.41 -19.67
CA ASP A 138 -1.22 13.29 -20.63
C ASP A 138 0.07 14.04 -20.21
N LEU A 139 0.29 14.16 -18.90
CA LEU A 139 1.48 14.77 -18.33
C LEU A 139 2.57 13.72 -18.08
N PRO A 140 3.86 14.11 -18.08
CA PRO A 140 4.95 13.19 -17.74
C PRO A 140 4.78 12.60 -16.33
N VAL A 141 4.49 11.29 -16.27
CA VAL A 141 4.17 10.54 -15.04
C VAL A 141 5.29 10.54 -13.99
N GLY A 142 6.52 10.83 -14.41
CA GLY A 142 7.69 10.92 -13.55
C GLY A 142 8.42 9.59 -13.39
N ASP A 143 8.99 9.37 -12.21
CA ASP A 143 9.85 8.21 -11.95
C ASP A 143 9.04 6.95 -11.59
N ILE A 144 8.74 6.17 -12.63
CA ILE A 144 8.05 4.88 -12.51
C ILE A 144 8.92 3.82 -11.84
N THR A 145 10.25 3.93 -11.98
CA THR A 145 11.17 2.99 -11.35
C THR A 145 11.08 3.11 -9.83
N TYR A 146 10.92 4.33 -9.32
CA TYR A 146 10.67 4.56 -7.90
C TYR A 146 9.33 3.98 -7.45
N LEU A 147 8.24 4.20 -8.21
CA LEU A 147 6.93 3.65 -7.88
C LEU A 147 6.92 2.11 -7.86
N ARG A 148 7.60 1.48 -8.83
CA ARG A 148 7.80 0.01 -8.85
C ARG A 148 8.53 -0.49 -7.60
N LYS A 149 9.60 0.21 -7.18
CA LYS A 149 10.35 -0.15 -5.97
C LYS A 149 9.49 0.01 -4.71
N LEU A 150 8.66 1.04 -4.64
CA LEU A 150 7.70 1.23 -3.55
C LEU A 150 6.70 0.08 -3.48
N ALA A 151 6.06 -0.29 -4.60
CA ALA A 151 5.12 -1.41 -4.65
C ALA A 151 5.78 -2.72 -4.19
N ARG A 152 6.98 -3.02 -4.70
CA ARG A 152 7.74 -4.22 -4.29
C ARG A 152 8.13 -4.20 -2.82
N ALA A 153 8.52 -3.03 -2.28
CA ALA A 153 8.84 -2.90 -0.87
C ALA A 153 7.62 -3.16 0.02
N VAL A 154 6.45 -2.59 -0.32
CA VAL A 154 5.21 -2.84 0.44
C VAL A 154 4.85 -4.33 0.40
N GLU A 155 4.88 -4.97 -0.77
CA GLU A 155 4.61 -6.40 -0.89
C GLU A 155 5.51 -7.23 0.05
N ILE A 156 6.83 -6.99 0.03
CA ILE A 156 7.80 -7.74 0.83
C ILE A 156 7.57 -7.53 2.32
N VAL A 157 7.30 -6.29 2.72
CA VAL A 157 7.20 -5.93 4.13
C VAL A 157 5.89 -6.42 4.76
N LEU A 158 4.81 -6.43 3.97
CA LEU A 158 3.50 -6.94 4.39
C LEU A 158 3.35 -8.47 4.24
N SER A 159 4.40 -9.16 3.77
CA SER A 159 4.47 -10.63 3.70
C SER A 159 4.79 -11.29 5.04
#